data_AF-A0A3D0P0E4-F1
#
_entry.id   AF-A0A3D0P0E4-F1
#
_cell.length_a   1.000
_cell.length_b   1.000
_cell.length_c   1.000
_cell.angle_alpha   90.00
_cell.angle_beta   90.00
_cell.angle_gamma   90.00
#
_symmetry.space_group_name_H-M   'P 1'
#
loop_
_entity.id
_entity.type
_entity.pdbx_description
1 polymer ?
#
loop_
_entity_poly.entity_id
_entity_poly.type
_entity_poly.pdbx_seq_one_letter_code
_entity_poly.pdbx_strand_id
1 'polypeptide(L)'
;MARTIAFKKSSAHPSRQNLEKALLKNKDFTRLNLTILRYKEEADLFVEIGYVSGSWLTHRYVYRIFDRRSGAVLAAGETTSWGSLADNLARHIGRSLVQLRDK
;
A
#
# COMPACT_ATOMS: atom_id res chain seq x y z
N MET A 1 -6.27 -16.07 -7.43
CA MET A 1 -5.53 -14.83 -7.72
C MET A 1 -6.36 -13.66 -7.20
N ALA A 2 -5.77 -12.78 -6.38
CA ALA A 2 -6.47 -11.60 -5.89
C ALA A 2 -6.81 -10.65 -7.05
N ARG A 3 -8.03 -10.07 -7.03
CA ARG A 3 -8.51 -9.12 -8.03
C ARG A 3 -8.80 -7.75 -7.44
N THR A 4 -9.04 -7.68 -6.14
CA THR A 4 -9.43 -6.45 -5.45
C THR A 4 -8.47 -6.11 -4.33
N ILE A 5 -8.24 -4.81 -4.13
CA ILE A 5 -7.36 -4.30 -3.07
C ILE A 5 -7.98 -3.10 -2.37
N ALA A 6 -7.87 -3.03 -1.05
CA ALA A 6 -8.28 -1.88 -0.26
C ALA A 6 -7.10 -1.27 0.50
N PHE A 7 -7.21 0.01 0.84
CA PHE A 7 -6.20 0.74 1.59
C PHE A 7 -6.80 1.29 2.87
N LYS A 8 -6.23 0.89 4.01
CA LYS A 8 -6.52 1.43 5.32
C LYS A 8 -5.30 2.21 5.80
N LYS A 9 -5.53 3.42 6.31
CA LYS A 9 -4.46 4.28 6.80
C LYS A 9 -4.72 4.65 8.25
N SER A 10 -3.66 4.67 9.05
CA SER A 10 -3.69 5.18 10.42
C SER A 10 -3.34 6.68 10.52
N SER A 11 -3.03 7.33 9.40
CA SER A 11 -2.56 8.72 9.34
C SER A 11 -3.32 9.55 8.31
N ALA A 12 -3.42 10.87 8.52
CA ALA A 12 -3.97 11.80 7.54
C ALA A 12 -3.09 11.91 6.26
N HIS A 13 -1.77 11.72 6.39
CA HIS A 13 -0.80 11.87 5.30
C HIS A 13 -0.21 10.53 4.83
N PRO A 14 -0.06 10.28 3.51
CA PRO A 14 -0.64 11.08 2.42
C PRO A 14 -2.16 10.90 2.38
N SER A 15 -2.94 11.81 1.78
CA SER A 15 -4.38 11.56 1.65
C SER A 15 -4.63 10.27 0.85
N ARG A 16 -5.75 9.58 1.14
CA ARG A 16 -6.16 8.37 0.40
C ARG A 16 -6.20 8.63 -1.11
N GLN A 17 -6.79 9.76 -1.52
CA GLN A 17 -6.91 10.16 -2.92
C GLN A 17 -5.55 10.35 -3.59
N ASN A 18 -4.56 10.93 -2.90
CA ASN A 18 -3.22 11.10 -3.45
C ASN A 18 -2.51 9.75 -3.62
N LEU A 19 -2.68 8.84 -2.65
CA LEU A 19 -2.15 7.49 -2.76
C LEU A 19 -2.79 6.72 -3.92
N GLU A 20 -4.12 6.76 -4.05
CA GLU A 20 -4.83 6.09 -5.15
C GLU A 20 -4.39 6.65 -6.52
N LYS A 21 -4.29 7.97 -6.66
CA LYS A 21 -3.74 8.60 -7.86
C LYS A 21 -2.30 8.14 -8.16
N ALA A 22 -1.45 8.04 -7.14
CA ALA A 22 -0.08 7.58 -7.30
C ALA A 22 0.00 6.10 -7.72
N LEU A 23 -0.84 5.25 -7.15
CA LEU A 23 -0.96 3.83 -7.52
C LEU A 23 -1.41 3.66 -8.96
N LEU A 24 -2.43 4.41 -9.39
CA LEU A 24 -2.94 4.36 -10.76
C LEU A 24 -1.93 4.90 -11.81
N LYS A 25 -0.94 5.70 -11.38
CA LYS A 25 0.19 6.13 -12.22
C LYS A 25 1.36 5.14 -12.22
N ASN A 26 1.41 4.24 -11.24
CA ASN A 26 2.53 3.32 -11.06
C ASN A 26 2.39 2.11 -12.00
N LYS A 27 3.40 1.90 -12.87
CA LYS A 27 3.41 0.82 -13.87
C LYS A 27 3.36 -0.59 -13.26
N ASP A 28 3.99 -0.78 -12.11
CA ASP A 28 3.99 -2.09 -11.43
C ASP A 28 2.58 -2.40 -10.93
N PHE A 29 1.89 -1.41 -10.36
CA PHE A 29 0.52 -1.56 -9.89
C PHE A 29 -0.48 -1.77 -11.03
N THR A 30 -0.41 -0.97 -12.09
CA THR A 30 -1.35 -1.08 -13.22
C THR A 30 -1.22 -2.41 -13.97
N ARG A 31 -0.02 -3.00 -14.03
CA ARG A 31 0.21 -4.35 -14.58
C ARG A 31 -0.51 -5.47 -13.79
N LEU A 32 -0.90 -5.22 -12.54
CA LEU A 32 -1.61 -6.22 -11.73
C LEU A 32 -3.10 -6.31 -12.05
N ASN A 33 -3.66 -5.33 -12.76
CA ASN A 33 -5.08 -5.23 -13.07
C ASN A 33 -5.98 -5.38 -11.83
N LEU A 34 -5.57 -4.77 -10.70
CA LEU A 34 -6.30 -4.79 -9.44
C LEU A 34 -7.34 -3.66 -9.41
N THR A 35 -8.54 -3.96 -8.93
CA THR A 35 -9.56 -2.95 -8.63
C THR A 35 -9.40 -2.43 -7.21
N ILE A 36 -9.29 -1.11 -7.04
CA ILE A 36 -9.23 -0.49 -5.72
C ILE A 36 -10.65 -0.36 -5.15
N LEU A 37 -10.90 -0.95 -3.98
CA LEU A 37 -12.17 -0.89 -3.27
C LEU A 37 -12.14 0.10 -2.10
N ARG A 38 -13.33 0.54 -1.69
CA ARG A 38 -13.49 1.45 -0.55
C ARG A 38 -13.23 0.77 0.78
N TYR A 39 -13.81 -0.41 0.97
CA TYR A 39 -13.83 -1.14 2.23
C TYR A 39 -12.92 -2.36 2.17
N LYS A 40 -12.21 -2.66 3.26
CA LYS A 40 -11.24 -3.77 3.31
C LYS A 40 -11.94 -5.13 3.41
N GLU A 41 -13.15 -5.13 3.92
CA GLU A 41 -14.00 -6.29 4.13
C GLU A 41 -14.40 -6.93 2.79
N GLU A 42 -14.48 -6.11 1.74
CA GLU A 42 -14.86 -6.51 0.38
C GLU A 42 -13.65 -6.87 -0.50
N ALA A 43 -12.43 -6.57 -0.04
CA ALA A 43 -11.22 -6.76 -0.83
C ALA A 43 -10.53 -8.11 -0.58
N ASP A 44 -9.96 -8.70 -1.62
CA ASP A 44 -9.13 -9.90 -1.49
C ASP A 44 -7.84 -9.58 -0.72
N LEU A 45 -7.24 -8.43 -1.02
CA LEU A 45 -6.07 -7.90 -0.33
C LEU A 45 -6.41 -6.59 0.37
N PHE A 46 -5.80 -6.34 1.52
CA PHE A 46 -5.82 -5.00 2.10
C PHE A 46 -4.43 -4.56 2.53
N VAL A 47 -4.16 -3.27 2.35
CA VAL A 47 -2.90 -2.65 2.75
C VAL A 47 -3.18 -1.74 3.93
N GLU A 48 -2.56 -2.02 5.07
CA GLU A 48 -2.52 -1.08 6.19
C GLU A 48 -1.26 -0.23 6.13
N ILE A 49 -1.45 1.08 6.23
CA ILE A 49 -0.36 2.06 6.23
C ILE A 49 -0.30 2.71 7.60
N GLY A 50 0.81 2.49 8.28
CA GLY A 50 1.14 3.01 9.60
C GLY A 50 2.14 4.16 9.56
N TYR A 51 2.22 4.90 10.67
CA TYR A 51 3.23 5.91 10.92
C TYR A 51 4.06 5.51 12.14
N VAL A 52 5.39 5.59 12.04
CA VAL A 52 6.30 5.29 13.14
C VAL A 52 6.77 6.61 13.76
N SER A 53 6.20 6.96 14.91
CA SER A 53 6.64 8.11 15.71
C SER A 53 7.88 7.70 16.52
N GLY A 54 9.07 8.12 16.10
CA GLY A 54 10.29 7.75 16.84
C GLY A 54 11.55 8.53 16.48
N SER A 55 11.53 9.36 15.44
CA SER A 55 12.62 10.29 15.17
C SER A 55 12.01 11.58 14.66
N TRP A 56 12.24 12.66 15.39
CA TRP A 56 11.80 14.01 15.04
C TRP A 56 12.33 14.44 13.65
N LEU A 57 13.33 13.74 13.13
CA LEU A 57 14.04 14.02 11.88
C LEU A 57 13.60 13.12 10.71
N THR A 58 12.95 11.97 10.94
CA THR A 58 12.58 11.03 9.87
C THR A 58 11.13 10.58 10.00
N HIS A 59 10.24 11.18 9.22
CA HIS A 59 8.86 10.70 9.06
C HIS A 59 8.87 9.38 8.29
N ARG A 60 8.89 8.27 9.04
CA ARG A 60 8.84 6.90 8.49
C ARG A 60 7.41 6.41 8.46
N TYR A 61 7.05 5.84 7.32
CA TYR A 61 5.77 5.20 7.08
C TYR A 61 6.01 3.74 6.81
N VAL A 62 5.18 2.90 7.42
CA VAL A 62 5.21 1.46 7.24
C VAL A 62 3.97 1.03 6.47
N TYR A 63 4.09 0.03 5.61
CA TYR A 63 2.94 -0.60 4.98
C TYR A 63 2.99 -2.11 5.21
N ARG A 64 1.82 -2.72 5.32
CA ARG A 64 1.63 -4.17 5.43
C ARG A 64 0.52 -4.60 4.49
N ILE A 65 0.79 -5.61 3.68
CA ILE A 65 -0.15 -6.21 2.73
C ILE A 65 -0.64 -7.51 3.35
N PHE A 66 -1.95 -7.63 3.47
CA PHE A 66 -2.60 -8.77 4.09
C PHE A 66 -3.46 -9.51 3.06
N ASP A 67 -3.51 -10.83 3.19
CA ASP A 67 -4.60 -11.63 2.62
C ASP A 67 -5.82 -11.53 3.53
N ARG A 68 -6.95 -11.09 2.99
CA ARG A 68 -8.19 -10.93 3.76
C ARG A 68 -8.71 -12.24 4.33
N ARG A 69 -8.51 -13.36 3.60
CA ARG A 69 -9.09 -14.66 3.97
C ARG A 69 -8.39 -15.29 5.16
N SER A 70 -7.07 -15.33 5.12
CA SER A 70 -6.23 -15.94 6.17
C SER A 70 -5.82 -14.95 7.27
N GLY A 71 -5.87 -13.65 6.99
CA GLY A 71 -5.26 -12.63 7.86
C GLY A 71 -3.73 -12.63 7.82
N ALA A 72 -3.11 -13.44 6.95
CA ALA A 72 -1.66 -13.54 6.85
C ALA A 72 -1.06 -12.25 6.27
N VAL A 73 0.09 -11.85 6.82
CA VAL A 73 0.91 -10.77 6.24
C VAL A 73 1.69 -11.35 5.07
N LEU A 74 1.37 -10.92 3.86
CA LEU A 74 2.04 -11.37 2.64
C LEU A 74 3.35 -10.60 2.40
N ALA A 75 3.32 -9.29 2.66
CA ALA A 75 4.49 -8.43 2.51
C ALA A 75 4.40 -7.23 3.46
N ALA A 76 5.55 -6.68 3.83
CA ALA A 76 5.63 -5.45 4.59
C ALA A 76 6.87 -4.66 4.16
N GLY A 77 6.85 -3.36 4.38
CA GLY A 77 8.00 -2.50 4.12
C GLY A 77 7.84 -1.13 4.75
N GLU A 78 8.88 -0.33 4.61
CA GLU A 78 8.92 1.05 5.09
C GLU A 78 9.40 2.01 4.01
N THR A 79 8.97 3.26 4.13
CA THR A 79 9.44 4.37 3.30
C THR A 79 9.50 5.66 4.12
N THR A 80 10.37 6.58 3.72
CA THR A 80 10.46 7.94 4.26
C THR A 80 9.67 8.93 3.41
N SER A 81 9.32 10.08 3.99
CA SER A 81 8.65 11.20 3.31
C SER A 81 9.57 12.09 2.47
N TRP A 82 10.78 11.64 2.12
CA TRP A 82 11.66 12.40 1.23
C TRP A 82 11.06 12.41 -0.18
N GLY A 83 10.63 13.58 -0.65
CA GLY A 83 9.85 13.74 -1.88
C GLY A 83 8.35 13.48 -1.69
N SER A 84 7.69 12.90 -2.70
CA SER A 84 6.26 12.58 -2.63
C SER A 84 6.03 11.26 -1.89
N LEU A 85 5.53 11.36 -0.65
CA LEU A 85 5.20 10.20 0.17
C LEU A 85 4.20 9.25 -0.52
N ALA A 86 3.21 9.79 -1.24
CA ALA A 86 2.24 9.00 -1.96
C ALA A 86 2.90 8.17 -3.09
N ASP A 87 3.80 8.79 -3.85
CA ASP A 87 4.51 8.11 -4.94
C ASP A 87 5.50 7.07 -4.41
N ASN A 88 6.16 7.36 -3.29
CA ASN A 88 7.03 6.39 -2.63
C ASN A 88 6.24 5.17 -2.15
N LEU A 89 5.15 5.39 -1.41
CA LEU A 89 4.27 4.30 -0.97
C LEU A 89 3.73 3.49 -2.16
N ALA A 90 3.24 4.15 -3.22
CA ALA A 90 2.75 3.47 -4.40
C ALA A 90 3.83 2.61 -5.08
N ARG A 91 5.07 3.11 -5.16
CA ARG A 91 6.20 2.36 -5.72
C ARG A 91 6.54 1.11 -4.90
N HIS A 92 6.65 1.25 -3.58
CA HIS A 92 6.99 0.13 -2.71
C HIS A 92 5.87 -0.93 -2.69
N ILE A 93 4.62 -0.50 -2.55
CA ILE A 93 3.44 -1.38 -2.59
C ILE A 93 3.34 -2.11 -3.93
N GLY A 94 3.47 -1.39 -5.05
CA GLY A 94 3.41 -1.98 -6.40
C GLY A 94 4.46 -3.08 -6.60
N ARG A 95 5.71 -2.81 -6.22
CA ARG A 95 6.80 -3.80 -6.29
C ARG A 95 6.52 -5.03 -5.43
N SER A 96 6.09 -4.85 -4.19
CA SER A 96 5.77 -5.98 -3.30
C SER A 96 4.63 -6.83 -3.87
N LEU A 97 3.60 -6.22 -4.44
CA LEU A 97 2.48 -6.96 -5.05
C LEU A 97 2.91 -7.74 -6.31
N VAL A 98 3.77 -7.17 -7.15
CA VAL A 98 4.34 -7.90 -8.30
C VAL A 98 5.15 -9.11 -7.83
N GLN A 99 6.01 -8.93 -6.82
CA GLN A 99 6.78 -10.02 -6.24
C GLN A 99 5.90 -11.12 -5.61
N LEU A 100 4.74 -10.75 -5.04
CA LEU A 100 3.79 -11.71 -4.51
C LEU A 100 3.05 -12.49 -5.60
N ARG A 101 2.84 -11.89 -6.77
CA ARG A 101 2.15 -12.53 -7.89
C ARG A 101 3.05 -13.48 -8.66
N ASP A 102 4.33 -13.15 -8.78
CA ASP A 102 5.31 -13.90 -9.57
C ASP A 102 5.96 -15.04 -8.74
N LYS A 103 5.54 -15.23 -7.49
CA LYS A 103 5.83 -16.38 -6.62
C LYS A 103 4.75 -17.43 -6.73
#